data_AF-A0A1M5ZFU8-F1
#
_entry.id   AF-A0A1M5ZFU8-F1
#
_cell.length_a   1.000
_cell.length_b   1.000
_cell.length_c   1.000
_cell.angle_alpha   90.00
_cell.angle_beta   90.00
_cell.angle_gamma   90.00
#
_symmetry.space_group_name_H-M   'P 1'
#
loop_
_entity.id
_entity.type
_entity.pdbx_description
1 polymer ?
#
loop_
_entity_poly.entity_id
_entity_poly.type
_entity_poly.pdbx_seq_one_letter_code
_entity_poly.pdbx_strand_id
1 'polypeptide(L)'
;MKSTVTDAQFFRLRMGKTALRALHVLGVAGASAGFLFGLDIELWRSWWILGMATGVALTGWEVWRSPLYLVQLKGVFTMVKVLLLALCYPFPQFSPMLFAAIMLLSVFIAHGPSQFRHYSIWHRRILRGQEIKG
;
A
#
# COMPACT_ATOMS: atom_id res chain seq x y z
N MET A 1 6.78 -26.33 6.09
CA MET A 1 6.01 -26.88 4.97
C MET A 1 5.87 -25.80 3.89
N LYS A 2 6.60 -25.89 2.77
CA LYS A 2 6.38 -25.00 1.61
C LYS A 2 5.08 -25.46 0.96
N SER A 3 4.02 -24.65 0.94
CA SER A 3 2.81 -25.02 0.21
C SER A 3 3.14 -25.02 -1.29
N THR A 4 3.00 -26.17 -1.93
CA THR A 4 3.09 -26.33 -3.38
C THR A 4 1.79 -25.79 -3.98
N VAL A 5 1.73 -24.46 -4.14
CA VAL A 5 0.63 -23.79 -4.83
C VAL A 5 0.69 -24.21 -6.30
N THR A 6 -0.45 -24.62 -6.87
CA THR A 6 -0.51 -24.99 -8.30
C THR A 6 -0.34 -23.75 -9.19
N ASP A 7 0.11 -23.91 -10.43
CA ASP A 7 0.32 -22.78 -11.35
C ASP A 7 -0.95 -21.95 -11.55
N ALA A 8 -2.10 -22.62 -11.67
CA ALA A 8 -3.40 -21.96 -11.77
C ALA A 8 -3.78 -21.17 -10.50
N GLN A 9 -3.44 -21.69 -9.31
CA GLN A 9 -3.65 -20.95 -8.06
C GLN A 9 -2.69 -19.76 -7.96
N PHE A 10 -1.42 -19.95 -8.30
CA PHE A 10 -0.41 -18.88 -8.34
C PHE A 10 -0.86 -17.74 -9.25
N PHE A 11 -1.31 -18.05 -10.46
CA PHE A 11 -1.80 -17.07 -11.43
C PHE A 11 -3.00 -16.30 -10.89
N ARG A 12 -4.02 -17.00 -10.35
CA ARG A 12 -5.22 -16.35 -9.77
C ARG A 12 -4.86 -15.41 -8.62
N LEU A 13 -3.98 -15.83 -7.72
CA LEU A 13 -3.54 -15.02 -6.58
C LEU A 13 -2.75 -13.79 -7.03
N ARG A 14 -1.89 -13.95 -8.05
CA ARG A 14 -1.10 -12.85 -8.61
C ARG A 14 -1.98 -11.83 -9.35
N MET A 15 -2.91 -12.30 -10.17
CA MET A 15 -3.84 -11.44 -10.89
C MET A 15 -4.78 -10.73 -9.94
N GLY A 16 -5.34 -11.42 -8.93
CA GLY A 16 -6.20 -10.81 -7.92
C GLY A 16 -5.49 -9.69 -7.15
N LYS A 17 -4.26 -9.91 -6.69
CA LYS A 17 -3.45 -8.88 -6.02
C LYS A 17 -3.12 -7.70 -6.95
N THR A 18 -2.89 -7.97 -8.24
CA THR A 18 -2.57 -6.93 -9.23
C THR A 18 -3.81 -6.09 -9.55
N ALA A 19 -4.97 -6.72 -9.74
CA ALA A 19 -6.25 -6.02 -9.94
C ALA A 19 -6.58 -5.14 -8.74
N LEU A 20 -6.41 -5.65 -7.51
CA LEU A 20 -6.65 -4.87 -6.29
C LEU A 20 -5.72 -3.65 -6.20
N ARG A 21 -4.45 -3.80 -6.60
CA ARG A 21 -3.51 -2.67 -6.71
C ARG A 21 -3.93 -1.65 -7.78
N ALA A 22 -4.40 -2.11 -8.93
CA ALA A 22 -4.87 -1.23 -9.99
C ALA A 22 -6.08 -0.40 -9.53
N LEU A 23 -7.07 -1.04 -8.88
CA LEU A 23 -8.22 -0.35 -8.29
C LEU A 23 -7.79 0.64 -7.19
N HIS A 24 -6.82 0.27 -6.37
CA HIS A 24 -6.26 1.18 -5.36
C HIS A 24 -5.63 2.42 -5.97
N VAL A 25 -4.79 2.27 -7.00
CA VAL A 25 -4.19 3.41 -7.72
C VAL A 25 -5.26 4.27 -8.37
N LEU A 26 -6.29 3.66 -8.97
CA LEU A 26 -7.42 4.39 -9.54
C LEU A 26 -8.17 5.21 -8.48
N GLY A 27 -8.47 4.62 -7.31
CA GLY A 27 -9.12 5.32 -6.20
C GLY A 27 -8.27 6.48 -5.66
N VAL A 28 -6.96 6.26 -5.47
CA VAL A 28 -6.02 7.30 -5.02
C VAL A 28 -5.90 8.43 -6.05
N ALA A 29 -5.82 8.10 -7.34
CA ALA A 29 -5.77 9.09 -8.42
C ALA A 29 -7.06 9.92 -8.47
N GLY A 30 -8.23 9.29 -8.39
CA GLY A 30 -9.51 10.00 -8.35
C GLY A 30 -9.68 10.87 -7.10
N ALA A 31 -9.21 10.40 -5.94
CA ALA A 31 -9.27 11.14 -4.68
C ALA A 31 -8.27 12.30 -4.61
N SER A 32 -7.22 12.29 -5.43
CA SER A 32 -6.12 13.27 -5.38
C SER A 32 -6.59 14.72 -5.55
N ALA A 33 -7.67 14.95 -6.30
CA ALA A 33 -8.19 16.28 -6.53
C ALA A 33 -8.69 16.96 -5.24
N GLY A 34 -9.22 16.17 -4.29
CA GLY A 34 -9.59 16.65 -2.96
C GLY A 34 -8.39 17.11 -2.15
N PHE A 35 -7.32 16.34 -2.14
CA PHE A 35 -6.10 16.65 -1.37
C PHE A 35 -5.28 17.79 -1.97
N LEU A 36 -5.19 17.87 -3.30
CA LEU A 36 -4.33 18.84 -4.00
C LEU A 36 -5.03 20.18 -4.23
N PHE A 37 -6.33 20.17 -4.51
CA PHE A 37 -7.08 21.36 -4.91
C PHE A 37 -8.20 21.75 -3.92
N GLY A 38 -8.42 20.97 -2.86
CA GLY A 38 -9.44 21.28 -1.85
C GLY A 38 -10.87 21.18 -2.38
N LEU A 39 -11.12 20.30 -3.36
CA LEU A 39 -12.46 20.09 -3.91
C LEU A 39 -13.44 19.57 -2.85
N ASP A 40 -14.71 19.91 -3.01
CA ASP A 40 -15.80 19.40 -2.18
C ASP A 40 -15.78 17.86 -2.16
N ILE A 41 -15.94 17.31 -0.95
CA ILE A 41 -15.89 15.88 -0.67
C ILE A 41 -16.84 15.09 -1.57
N GLU A 42 -18.01 15.62 -1.93
CA GLU A 42 -18.96 14.89 -2.79
C GLU A 42 -18.40 14.54 -4.17
N LEU A 43 -17.46 15.32 -4.70
CA LEU A 43 -16.83 15.06 -6.00
C LEU A 43 -15.85 13.90 -5.97
N TRP A 44 -15.31 13.57 -4.79
CA TRP A 44 -14.22 12.59 -4.66
C TRP A 44 -14.43 11.51 -3.59
N ARG A 45 -15.56 11.54 -2.88
CA ARG A 45 -15.95 10.57 -1.84
C ARG A 45 -15.89 9.13 -2.33
N SER A 46 -16.47 8.84 -3.50
CA SER A 46 -16.49 7.49 -4.07
C SER A 46 -15.09 6.97 -4.39
N TRP A 47 -14.23 7.84 -4.94
CA TRP A 47 -12.84 7.52 -5.22
C TRP A 47 -12.03 7.29 -3.94
N TRP A 48 -12.27 8.12 -2.91
CA TRP A 48 -11.68 7.96 -1.59
C TRP A 48 -12.08 6.63 -0.95
N ILE A 49 -13.36 6.28 -0.96
CA ILE A 49 -13.86 5.00 -0.45
C ILE A 49 -13.21 3.84 -1.20
N LEU A 50 -13.13 3.91 -2.53
CA LEU A 50 -12.46 2.89 -3.34
C LEU A 50 -10.98 2.74 -2.94
N GLY A 51 -10.24 3.86 -2.85
CA GLY A 51 -8.83 3.88 -2.47
C GLY A 51 -8.61 3.29 -1.07
N MET A 52 -9.43 3.70 -0.10
CA MET A 52 -9.34 3.21 1.28
C MET A 52 -9.71 1.72 1.40
N ALA A 53 -10.83 1.30 0.82
CA ALA A 53 -11.29 -0.09 0.90
C ALA A 53 -10.27 -1.04 0.27
N THR A 54 -9.76 -0.71 -0.93
CA THR A 54 -8.75 -1.52 -1.61
C THR A 54 -7.38 -1.47 -0.91
N GLY A 55 -7.00 -0.34 -0.31
CA GLY A 55 -5.76 -0.21 0.46
C GLY A 55 -5.76 -1.05 1.74
N VAL A 56 -6.89 -1.08 2.45
CA VAL A 56 -7.10 -1.96 3.60
C VAL A 56 -7.08 -3.42 3.17
N ALA A 57 -7.77 -3.77 2.09
CA ALA A 57 -7.77 -5.14 1.56
C ALA A 57 -6.36 -5.60 1.13
N LEU A 58 -5.55 -4.73 0.50
CA LEU A 58 -4.15 -5.03 0.17
C LEU A 58 -3.30 -5.28 1.42
N THR A 59 -3.46 -4.43 2.43
CA THR A 59 -2.72 -4.55 3.69
C THR A 59 -3.10 -5.84 4.41
N GLY A 60 -4.40 -6.14 4.50
CA GLY A 60 -4.90 -7.39 5.07
C GLY A 60 -4.39 -8.62 4.32
N TRP A 61 -4.35 -8.57 2.99
CA TRP A 61 -3.79 -9.65 2.16
C TRP A 61 -2.31 -9.90 2.46
N GLU A 62 -1.49 -8.84 2.59
CA GLU A 62 -0.07 -8.97 2.90
C GLU A 62 0.16 -9.55 4.30
N VAL A 63 -0.56 -9.06 5.30
CA VAL A 63 -0.47 -9.55 6.69
C VAL A 63 -0.89 -11.01 6.79
N TRP A 64 -2.01 -11.39 6.15
CA TRP A 64 -2.49 -12.77 6.14
C TRP A 64 -1.50 -13.74 5.49
N ARG A 65 -0.82 -13.31 4.42
CA ARG A 65 0.19 -14.13 3.72
C ARG A 65 1.53 -14.19 4.43
N SER A 66 1.95 -13.09 5.05
CA SER A 66 3.17 -13.03 5.81
C SER A 66 3.05 -12.02 6.96
N PRO A 67 2.89 -12.47 8.21
CA PRO A 67 2.87 -11.55 9.35
C PRO A 67 4.21 -10.79 9.52
N LEU A 68 5.31 -11.31 8.93
CA LEU A 68 6.58 -10.61 8.82
C LEU A 68 6.48 -9.28 8.06
N TYR A 69 5.44 -9.09 7.24
CA TYR A 69 5.16 -7.83 6.56
C TYR A 69 5.21 -6.64 7.51
N LEU A 70 4.66 -6.77 8.72
CA LEU A 70 4.58 -5.70 9.71
C LEU A 70 5.94 -5.21 10.20
N VAL A 71 6.97 -6.05 10.15
CA VAL A 71 8.34 -5.72 10.59
C VAL A 71 9.31 -5.51 9.43
N GLN A 72 8.89 -5.78 8.20
CA GLN A 72 9.65 -5.51 6.98
C GLN A 72 9.46 -4.05 6.56
N LEU A 73 10.49 -3.46 5.94
CA LEU A 73 10.46 -2.07 5.47
C LEU A 73 9.22 -1.78 4.61
N LYS A 74 8.85 -2.68 3.68
CA LYS A 74 7.66 -2.46 2.85
C LYS A 74 6.36 -2.26 3.65
N GLY A 75 6.18 -2.97 4.77
CA GLY A 75 5.00 -2.83 5.61
C GLY A 75 5.12 -1.65 6.56
N VAL A 76 6.30 -1.42 7.13
CA VAL A 76 6.56 -0.23 7.94
C VAL A 76 6.28 1.05 7.14
N PHE A 77 6.74 1.13 5.90
CA PHE A 77 6.45 2.29 5.07
C PHE A 77 4.97 2.42 4.70
N THR A 78 4.22 1.32 4.55
CA THR A 78 2.75 1.40 4.42
C THR A 78 2.13 2.03 5.66
N MET A 79 2.58 1.66 6.86
CA MET A 79 2.12 2.28 8.11
C MET A 79 2.49 3.76 8.16
N VAL A 80 3.70 4.13 7.72
CA VAL A 80 4.12 5.54 7.60
C VAL A 80 3.19 6.32 6.67
N LYS A 81 2.79 5.76 5.52
CA LYS A 81 1.83 6.44 4.63
C LYS A 81 0.47 6.64 5.27
N VAL A 82 -0.04 5.64 5.98
CA VAL A 82 -1.32 5.75 6.70
C VAL A 82 -1.23 6.81 7.79
N LEU A 83 -0.10 6.92 8.48
CA LEU A 83 0.15 7.98 9.45
C LEU A 83 0.18 9.36 8.77
N LEU A 84 0.89 9.52 7.66
CA LEU A 84 0.90 10.76 6.87
C LEU A 84 -0.51 11.15 6.41
N LEU A 85 -1.32 10.17 6.02
CA LEU A 85 -2.70 10.39 5.61
C LEU A 85 -3.58 10.85 6.79
N ALA A 86 -3.40 10.25 7.96
CA ALA A 86 -4.08 10.66 9.18
C ALA A 86 -3.71 12.08 9.60
N LEU A 87 -2.46 12.52 9.35
CA LEU A 87 -2.00 13.88 9.62
C LEU A 87 -2.68 14.93 8.74
N CYS A 88 -3.28 14.58 7.60
CA CYS A 88 -4.07 15.53 6.81
C CYS A 88 -5.29 16.07 7.57
N TYR A 89 -5.81 15.33 8.57
CA TYR A 89 -6.97 15.76 9.36
C TYR A 89 -6.65 16.93 10.34
N PRO A 90 -5.65 16.82 11.25
CA PRO A 90 -5.27 17.93 12.11
C PRO A 90 -4.50 19.05 11.38
N PHE A 91 -3.94 18.76 10.20
CA PHE A 91 -3.12 19.71 9.43
C PHE A 91 -3.63 19.89 7.99
N PRO A 92 -4.87 20.38 7.79
CA PRO A 92 -5.49 20.46 6.47
C PRO A 92 -4.69 21.34 5.50
N GLN A 93 -4.04 22.41 6.00
CA GLN A 93 -3.19 23.30 5.21
C GLN A 93 -1.97 22.62 4.58
N PHE A 94 -1.51 21.51 5.17
CA PHE A 94 -0.39 20.72 4.65
C PHE A 94 -0.84 19.50 3.84
N SER A 95 -2.15 19.29 3.64
CA SER A 95 -2.69 18.14 2.90
C SER A 95 -2.06 17.94 1.51
N PRO A 96 -1.85 18.98 0.67
CA PRO A 96 -1.21 18.77 -0.63
C PRO A 96 0.22 18.23 -0.49
N MET A 97 0.99 18.75 0.47
CA MET A 97 2.38 18.35 0.72
C MET A 97 2.47 16.94 1.32
N LEU A 98 1.60 16.63 2.27
CA LEU A 98 1.49 15.30 2.88
C LEU A 98 1.08 14.26 1.82
N PHE A 99 0.09 14.58 0.98
CA PHE A 99 -0.34 13.72 -0.11
C PHE A 99 0.77 13.49 -1.14
N ALA A 100 1.49 14.54 -1.54
CA ALA A 100 2.65 14.42 -2.41
C ALA A 100 3.74 13.51 -1.81
N ALA A 101 4.03 13.65 -0.51
CA ALA A 101 4.96 12.78 0.20
C ALA A 101 4.49 11.30 0.19
N ILE A 102 3.20 11.05 0.42
CA ILE A 102 2.61 9.70 0.34
C ILE A 102 2.81 9.10 -1.06
N MET A 103 2.59 9.89 -2.12
CA MET A 103 2.74 9.45 -3.51
C MET A 103 4.20 9.15 -3.85
N LEU A 104 5.13 10.04 -3.52
CA LEU A 104 6.57 9.83 -3.73
C LEU A 104 7.06 8.59 -3.00
N LEU A 105 6.68 8.46 -1.73
CA LEU A 105 7.01 7.29 -0.92
C LEU A 105 6.45 6.02 -1.56
N SER A 106 5.25 6.09 -2.15
CA SER A 106 4.63 4.95 -2.85
C SER A 106 5.41 4.47 -4.04
N VAL A 107 5.85 5.38 -4.91
CA VAL A 107 6.67 5.04 -6.08
C VAL A 107 8.01 4.48 -5.64
N PHE A 108 8.67 5.13 -4.66
CA PHE A 108 9.98 4.71 -4.16
C PHE A 108 9.98 3.27 -3.64
N ILE A 109 8.97 2.88 -2.86
CA ILE A 109 8.87 1.51 -2.32
C ILE A 109 8.45 0.51 -3.40
N ALA A 110 7.57 0.91 -4.32
CA ALA A 110 7.08 0.02 -5.36
C ALA A 110 8.21 -0.42 -6.31
N HIS A 111 9.08 0.51 -6.68
CA HIS A 111 10.23 0.29 -7.58
C HIS A 111 11.55 0.03 -6.85
N GLY A 112 11.57 0.16 -5.52
CA GLY A 112 12.75 -0.12 -4.72
C GLY A 112 13.22 -1.58 -4.81
N PRO A 113 14.53 -1.84 -4.64
CA PRO A 113 15.10 -3.17 -4.79
C PRO A 113 14.47 -4.17 -3.81
N SER A 114 14.37 -5.44 -4.22
CA SER A 114 13.73 -6.48 -3.40
C SER A 114 14.36 -6.63 -2.02
N GLN A 115 15.68 -6.46 -1.92
CA GLN A 115 16.43 -6.51 -0.67
C GLN A 115 15.98 -5.45 0.33
N PHE A 116 15.70 -4.23 -0.15
CA PHE A 116 15.20 -3.13 0.66
C PHE A 116 13.81 -3.44 1.19
N ARG A 117 12.88 -3.88 0.33
CA ARG A 117 11.50 -4.17 0.73
C ARG A 117 11.36 -5.26 1.79
N HIS A 118 12.22 -6.28 1.76
CA HIS A 118 12.20 -7.41 2.68
C HIS A 118 13.17 -7.28 3.87
N TYR A 119 13.87 -6.16 4.00
CA TYR A 119 14.71 -5.89 5.15
C TYR A 119 13.84 -5.70 6.39
N SER A 120 14.12 -6.46 7.45
CA SER A 120 13.42 -6.31 8.72
C SER A 120 14.13 -5.29 9.60
N ILE A 121 13.40 -4.26 10.05
CA ILE A 121 13.96 -3.25 10.96
C ILE A 121 14.29 -3.89 12.31
N TRP A 122 13.41 -4.76 12.81
CA TRP A 122 13.58 -5.41 14.10
C TRP A 122 14.78 -6.37 14.13
N HIS A 123 14.91 -7.23 13.12
CA HIS A 123 15.95 -8.26 13.08
C HIS A 123 17.25 -7.78 12.41
N ARG A 124 17.25 -6.58 11.83
CA ARG A 124 18.37 -5.97 11.08
C ARG A 124 18.95 -6.89 9.99
N ARG A 125 18.09 -7.69 9.36
CA ARG A 125 18.44 -8.63 8.28
C ARG A 125 17.29 -8.80 7.31
N ILE A 126 17.59 -9.32 6.13
CA ILE A 126 16.59 -9.64 5.11
C ILE A 126 15.82 -10.89 5.55
N LEU A 127 14.51 -10.74 5.77
CA LEU A 127 13.63 -11.84 6.09
C LEU A 127 12.68 -12.08 4.92
N ARG A 128 12.70 -13.29 4.37
CA ARG A 128 11.79 -13.69 3.29
C ARG A 128 10.72 -14.62 3.87
N GLY A 129 9.50 -14.11 3.99
CA GLY A 129 8.34 -14.91 4.43
C GLY A 129 7.82 -15.85 3.34
N GLN A 130 6.69 -16.51 3.60
CA GLN A 130 5.93 -17.31 2.62
C GLN A 130 5.17 -16.44 1.62
N GLU A 131 5.81 -15.39 1.14
CA GLU A 131 5.25 -14.54 0.11
C GLU A 131 5.39 -15.24 -1.24
N ILE A 132 4.32 -15.20 -2.01
CA ILE A 132 4.34 -15.59 -3.41
C ILE A 132 5.27 -14.61 -4.11
N LYS A 133 6.49 -15.06 -4.44
CA LYS A 133 7.50 -14.23 -5.09
C LYS A 133 6.94 -13.68 -6.40
N GLY A 134 7.05 -12.36 -6.52
CA GLY A 134 6.94 -11.64 -7.78
C GLY A 134 8.02 -12.10 -8.73
#